data_AF-A0A1F5VJH0-F1
#
_entry.id   AF-A0A1F5VJH0-F1
#
_cell.length_a   1.000
_cell.length_b   1.000
_cell.length_c   1.000
_cell.angle_alpha   90.00
_cell.angle_beta   90.00
_cell.angle_gamma   90.00
#
_symmetry.space_group_name_H-M   'P 1'
#
loop_
_entity.id
_entity.type
_entity.pdbx_description
1 polymer ?
#
loop_
_entity_poly.entity_id
_entity_poly.type
_entity_poly.pdbx_seq_one_letter_code
_entity_poly.pdbx_strand_id
1 'polypeptide(L)'
;MKEGYYVTKLGYATLMKLSYSTVDYYTRKGLPSIEFNKKTVLIEVFTAWQWLKIRKYLRNRTEEIERRLQLLARMLDNYKQSVNLWNFEMALDGKTYEDLTAADIETTKKYLIIKRIR
;
A
#
# COMPACT_ATOMS: atom_id res chain seq x y z
N MET A 1 8.33 -9.39 15.64
CA MET A 1 8.27 -8.91 14.23
C MET A 1 8.97 -7.56 14.19
N LYS A 2 9.63 -7.18 13.08
CA LYS A 2 10.22 -5.83 13.00
C LYS A 2 9.08 -4.81 12.96
N GLU A 3 9.18 -3.75 13.75
CA GLU A 3 8.19 -2.68 13.75
C GLU A 3 8.10 -2.04 12.35
N GLY A 4 6.88 -1.89 11.83
CA GLY A 4 6.66 -1.39 10.48
C GLY A 4 5.21 -1.46 10.04
N TYR A 5 4.95 -0.97 8.83
CA TYR A 5 3.62 -0.95 8.22
C TYR A 5 3.52 -2.03 7.16
N TYR A 6 2.60 -2.97 7.37
CA TYR A 6 2.50 -4.18 6.57
C TYR A 6 1.18 -4.25 5.81
N VAL A 7 1.25 -4.72 4.57
CA VAL A 7 0.10 -4.95 3.69
C VAL A 7 0.25 -6.29 2.98
N THR A 8 -0.84 -6.89 2.50
CA THR A 8 -0.75 -8.06 1.62
C THR A 8 -0.17 -7.66 0.27
N LYS A 9 0.26 -8.66 -0.52
CA LYS A 9 0.66 -8.47 -1.92
C LYS A 9 -0.37 -7.69 -2.74
N LEU A 10 -1.67 -7.96 -2.53
CA LEU A 10 -2.74 -7.23 -3.22
C LEU A 10 -2.80 -5.77 -2.77
N GLY A 11 -2.75 -5.50 -1.46
CA GLY A 11 -2.75 -4.12 -0.97
C GLY A 11 -1.53 -3.33 -1.46
N TYR A 12 -0.36 -3.97 -1.51
CA TYR A 12 0.84 -3.35 -2.07
C TYR A 12 0.70 -3.09 -3.57
N ALA A 13 0.12 -4.02 -4.32
CA ALA A 13 -0.15 -3.84 -5.75
C ALA A 13 -1.05 -2.63 -5.99
N THR A 14 -2.13 -2.49 -5.23
CA THR A 14 -3.02 -1.32 -5.33
C THR A 14 -2.31 -0.03 -4.93
N LEU A 15 -1.62 -0.01 -3.77
CA LEU A 15 -0.88 1.16 -3.29
C LEU A 15 0.12 1.67 -4.34
N MET A 16 0.82 0.75 -5.00
CA MET A 16 1.89 1.06 -5.96
C MET A 16 1.41 1.16 -7.42
N LYS A 17 0.10 1.03 -7.68
CA LYS A 17 -0.48 0.94 -9.04
C LYS A 17 0.24 -0.10 -9.93
N LEU A 18 0.49 -1.26 -9.34
CA LEU A 18 1.11 -2.43 -9.98
C LEU A 18 0.11 -3.58 -10.11
N SER A 19 0.37 -4.52 -11.01
CA SER A 19 -0.36 -5.78 -11.02
C SER A 19 0.07 -6.67 -9.86
N TYR A 20 -0.83 -7.55 -9.40
CA TYR A 20 -0.49 -8.57 -8.39
C TYR A 20 0.68 -9.44 -8.86
N SER A 21 0.71 -9.84 -10.14
CA SER A 21 1.79 -10.65 -10.73
C SER A 21 3.16 -9.96 -10.64
N THR A 22 3.20 -8.64 -10.80
CA THR A 22 4.42 -7.84 -10.66
C THR A 22 4.92 -7.84 -9.22
N VAL A 23 4.01 -7.64 -8.25
CA VAL A 23 4.38 -7.70 -6.83
C VAL A 23 4.82 -9.10 -6.43
N ASP A 24 4.16 -10.14 -6.93
CA ASP A 24 4.56 -11.52 -6.69
C ASP A 24 5.96 -11.84 -7.25
N TYR A 25 6.24 -11.37 -8.47
CA TYR A 25 7.57 -11.47 -9.06
C TYR A 25 8.62 -10.75 -8.22
N TYR A 26 8.36 -9.51 -7.76
CA TYR A 26 9.29 -8.79 -6.89
C TYR A 26 9.48 -9.47 -5.54
N THR A 27 8.41 -10.04 -4.97
CA THR A 27 8.50 -10.84 -3.72
C THR A 27 9.49 -11.99 -3.89
N ARG A 28 9.41 -12.73 -5.01
CA ARG A 28 10.36 -13.81 -5.35
C ARG A 28 11.80 -13.32 -5.59
N LYS A 29 11.99 -12.03 -5.89
CA LYS A 29 13.31 -11.38 -6.05
C LYS A 29 13.85 -10.77 -4.76
N GLY A 30 13.15 -10.94 -3.63
CA GLY A 30 13.58 -10.43 -2.33
C GLY A 30 13.04 -9.04 -2.00
N LEU A 31 11.85 -8.67 -2.51
CA LEU A 31 11.11 -7.51 -2.02
C LEU A 31 10.90 -7.66 -0.50
N PRO A 32 11.25 -6.65 0.31
CA PRO A 32 11.07 -6.65 1.76
C PRO A 32 9.68 -7.08 2.19
N SER A 33 9.62 -8.25 2.82
CA SER A 33 8.38 -8.91 3.20
C SER A 33 8.62 -9.88 4.36
N ILE A 34 7.52 -10.27 5.02
CA ILE A 34 7.52 -11.26 6.10
C ILE A 34 6.47 -12.32 5.81
N GLU A 35 6.79 -13.57 6.17
CA GLU A 35 5.78 -14.63 6.22
C GLU A 35 4.89 -14.40 7.44
N PHE A 36 3.60 -14.20 7.20
CA PHE A 36 2.61 -14.07 8.27
C PHE A 36 2.04 -15.44 8.67
N ASN A 37 1.85 -16.32 7.68
CA ASN A 37 1.54 -17.74 7.87
C ASN A 37 1.94 -18.52 6.59
N LYS A 38 1.72 -19.84 6.58
CA LYS A 38 2.06 -20.73 5.45
C LYS A 38 1.49 -20.32 4.09
N LYS A 39 0.47 -19.45 4.04
CA LYS A 39 -0.21 -19.01 2.82
C LYS A 39 -0.12 -17.50 2.56
N THR A 40 0.29 -16.71 3.55
CA THR A 40 0.18 -15.26 3.50
C THR A 40 1.54 -14.62 3.74
N VAL A 41 1.97 -13.82 2.75
CA VAL A 41 3.14 -12.95 2.84
C VAL A 41 2.66 -11.50 2.94
N LEU A 42 3.26 -10.75 3.87
CA LEU A 42 3.02 -9.33 4.03
C LEU A 42 4.23 -8.54 3.55
N ILE A 43 3.99 -7.50 2.77
CA ILE A 43 4.99 -6.57 2.28
C ILE A 43 5.14 -5.43 3.29
N GLU A 44 6.37 -5.11 3.66
CA GLU A 44 6.67 -3.95 4.49
C GLU A 44 6.78 -2.72 3.60
N VAL A 45 5.84 -1.77 3.75
CA VAL A 45 5.52 -0.78 2.72
C VAL A 45 6.72 0.12 2.36
N PHE A 46 7.39 0.69 3.37
CA PHE A 46 8.38 1.74 3.15
C PHE A 46 9.76 1.17 2.76
N THR A 47 10.20 0.06 3.36
CA THR A 47 11.44 -0.61 2.94
C THR A 47 11.25 -1.23 1.56
N ALA A 48 10.09 -1.81 1.25
CA ALA A 48 9.80 -2.30 -0.09
C ALA A 48 9.86 -1.20 -1.15
N TRP A 49 9.35 0.00 -0.82
CA TRP A 49 9.50 1.16 -1.68
C TRP A 49 10.97 1.54 -1.91
N GLN A 50 11.78 1.65 -0.85
CA GLN A 50 13.22 1.96 -0.98
C GLN A 50 13.94 0.91 -1.84
N TRP A 51 13.61 -0.37 -1.65
CA TRP A 51 14.15 -1.46 -2.46
C TRP A 51 13.81 -1.31 -3.96
N LEU A 52 12.56 -0.94 -4.29
CA LEU A 52 12.13 -0.68 -5.67
C LEU A 52 12.81 0.55 -6.26
N LYS A 53 12.99 1.61 -5.45
CA LYS A 53 13.65 2.87 -5.86
C LYS A 53 15.13 2.63 -6.19
N ILE A 54 15.88 1.94 -5.32
CA ILE A 54 17.30 1.60 -5.52
C ILE A 54 17.49 0.75 -6.80
N ARG A 55 16.60 -0.22 -7.03
CA ARG A 55 16.66 -1.10 -8.21
C ARG A 55 16.05 -0.51 -9.48
N LYS A 56 15.54 0.74 -9.39
CA LYS A 56 14.96 1.49 -10.50
C LYS A 56 13.82 0.75 -11.22
N TYR A 57 12.98 0.00 -10.48
CA TYR A 57 11.85 -0.74 -11.05
C TYR A 57 10.65 0.16 -11.43
N LEU A 58 10.63 1.42 -10.96
CA LEU A 58 9.50 2.34 -11.11
C LEU A 58 9.88 3.70 -11.72
N ARG A 59 10.94 3.79 -12.55
CA ARG A 59 11.53 5.06 -13.01
C ARG A 59 10.47 6.10 -13.44
N ASN A 60 9.54 5.70 -14.31
CA ASN A 60 8.53 6.60 -14.89
C ASN A 60 7.37 6.96 -13.95
N ARG A 61 7.33 6.40 -12.74
CA ARG A 61 6.26 6.61 -11.75
C ARG A 61 6.79 6.99 -10.36
N THR A 62 8.09 7.23 -10.25
CA THR A 62 8.76 7.44 -8.95
C THR A 62 8.11 8.57 -8.16
N GLU A 63 7.87 9.72 -8.80
CA GLU A 63 7.28 10.90 -8.15
C GLU A 63 5.84 10.69 -7.69
N GLU A 64 5.00 10.06 -8.54
CA GLU A 64 3.61 9.73 -8.21
C GLU A 64 3.56 8.82 -6.97
N ILE A 65 4.37 7.78 -6.97
CA ILE A 65 4.44 6.83 -5.87
C ILE A 65 5.00 7.48 -4.59
N GLU A 66 5.96 8.38 -4.72
CA GLU A 66 6.51 9.13 -3.57
C GLU A 66 5.44 10.03 -2.93
N ARG A 67 4.61 10.73 -3.73
CA ARG A 67 3.46 11.50 -3.22
C ARG A 67 2.44 10.61 -2.52
N ARG A 68 2.11 9.45 -3.11
CA ARG A 68 1.20 8.47 -2.52
C ARG A 68 1.70 8.00 -1.16
N LEU A 69 2.97 7.63 -1.05
CA LEU A 69 3.57 7.16 0.20
C LEU A 69 3.72 8.26 1.26
N GLN A 70 3.96 9.51 0.86
CA GLN A 70 3.97 10.65 1.77
C GLN A 70 2.58 10.91 2.39
N LEU A 71 1.52 10.86 1.58
CA LEU A 71 0.16 10.97 2.10
C LEU A 71 -0.17 9.81 3.04
N LEU A 72 0.22 8.58 2.68
CA LEU A 72 0.00 7.42 3.52
C LEU A 72 0.70 7.57 4.89
N ALA A 73 1.96 8.02 4.90
CA ALA A 73 2.70 8.28 6.14
C ALA A 73 1.98 9.29 7.04
N ARG A 74 1.53 10.43 6.48
CA ARG A 74 0.76 11.45 7.20
C ARG A 74 -0.54 10.90 7.79
N MET A 75 -1.26 10.07 7.02
CA MET A 75 -2.47 9.42 7.52
C MET A 75 -2.17 8.44 8.64
N LEU A 76 -1.10 7.65 8.54
CA LEU A 76 -0.69 6.71 9.60
C LEU A 76 -0.27 7.44 10.88
N ASP A 77 0.37 8.60 10.79
CA ASP A 77 0.70 9.45 11.93
C ASP A 77 -0.56 9.99 12.64
N ASN A 78 -1.59 10.37 11.87
CA ASN A 78 -2.85 10.89 12.39
C ASN A 78 -3.77 9.79 12.97
N TYR A 79 -3.87 8.64 12.31
CA TYR A 79 -4.80 7.55 12.69
C TYR A 79 -4.17 6.46 13.57
N LYS A 80 -2.88 6.60 13.91
CA LYS A 80 -2.05 5.84 14.88
C LYS A 80 -2.01 4.31 14.82
N GLN A 81 -2.87 3.61 14.06
CA GLN A 81 -2.91 2.13 14.05
C GLN A 81 -3.24 1.50 12.69
N SER A 82 -4.11 2.11 11.89
CA SER A 82 -4.40 1.60 10.55
C SER A 82 -5.03 2.62 9.63
N VAL A 83 -4.71 2.53 8.33
CA VAL A 83 -5.40 3.25 7.26
C VAL A 83 -6.13 2.23 6.39
N ASN A 84 -7.42 2.48 6.13
CA ASN A 84 -8.17 1.76 5.11
C ASN A 84 -7.75 2.29 3.74
N LEU A 85 -7.42 1.40 2.81
CA LEU A 85 -6.97 1.78 1.47
C LEU A 85 -8.02 2.62 0.70
N TRP A 86 -9.30 2.43 0.98
CA TRP A 86 -10.39 3.25 0.44
C TRP A 86 -10.28 4.72 0.87
N ASN A 87 -10.15 4.96 2.19
CA ASN A 87 -9.97 6.31 2.73
C ASN A 87 -8.69 6.96 2.18
N PHE A 88 -7.67 6.14 1.90
CA PHE A 88 -6.43 6.59 1.27
C PHE A 88 -6.63 7.01 -0.19
N GLU A 89 -7.30 6.21 -1.03
CA GLU A 89 -7.60 6.60 -2.42
C GLU A 89 -8.54 7.81 -2.49
N MET A 90 -9.55 7.92 -1.62
CA MET A 90 -10.39 9.12 -1.54
C MET A 90 -9.58 10.38 -1.22
N ALA A 91 -8.65 10.29 -0.26
CA ALA A 91 -7.78 11.42 0.10
C ALA A 91 -6.81 11.79 -1.03
N LEU A 92 -6.38 10.83 -1.85
CA LEU A 92 -5.57 11.11 -3.05
C LEU A 92 -6.35 11.86 -4.13
N ASP A 93 -7.64 11.54 -4.30
CA ASP A 93 -8.52 12.18 -5.27
C ASP A 93 -9.08 13.53 -4.76
N GLY A 94 -8.76 13.92 -3.53
CA GLY A 94 -9.29 15.12 -2.90
C GLY A 94 -10.80 15.04 -2.62
N LYS A 95 -11.36 13.83 -2.58
CA LYS A 95 -12.80 13.58 -2.40
C LYS A 95 -13.14 13.41 -0.92
N THR A 96 -14.28 13.96 -0.54
CA THR A 96 -14.94 13.74 0.75
C THR A 96 -16.06 12.69 0.60
N TYR A 97 -16.65 12.24 1.71
CA TYR A 97 -17.80 11.32 1.66
C TYR A 97 -19.00 11.90 0.91
N GLU A 98 -19.11 13.22 0.86
CA GLU A 98 -20.19 13.94 0.18
C GLU A 98 -20.02 13.92 -1.34
N ASP A 99 -18.81 13.63 -1.83
CA ASP A 99 -18.47 13.56 -3.27
C ASP A 99 -18.66 12.16 -3.87
N LEU A 100 -19.18 11.19 -3.11
CA LEU A 100 -19.25 9.78 -3.52
C LEU A 100 -20.49 9.46 -4.36
N THR A 101 -20.28 8.75 -5.46
CA THR A 101 -21.36 8.15 -6.26
C THR A 101 -21.65 6.71 -5.83
N ALA A 102 -22.79 6.16 -6.25
CA ALA A 102 -23.16 4.77 -5.96
C ALA A 102 -22.12 3.75 -6.47
N ALA A 103 -21.45 4.05 -7.59
CA ALA A 103 -20.38 3.21 -8.14
C ALA A 103 -19.11 3.24 -7.27
N ASP A 104 -18.82 4.37 -6.64
CA ASP A 104 -17.70 4.48 -5.69
C ASP A 104 -17.97 3.57 -4.48
N ILE A 105 -19.19 3.60 -3.93
CA ILE A 105 -19.59 2.82 -2.73
C ILE A 105 -19.53 1.29 -2.96
N GLU A 106 -19.86 0.80 -4.15
CA GLU A 106 -19.76 -0.64 -4.46
C GLU A 106 -18.31 -1.13 -4.52
N THR A 107 -17.39 -0.24 -4.89
CA THR A 107 -15.96 -0.55 -5.02
C THR A 107 -15.25 -0.61 -3.65
N THR A 108 -15.83 0.04 -2.64
CA THR A 108 -15.30 0.22 -1.28
C THR A 108 -15.11 -1.07 -0.47
N LYS A 109 -15.85 -2.13 -0.77
CA LYS A 109 -15.88 -3.35 0.05
C LYS A 109 -14.60 -4.21 0.00
N LYS A 110 -13.58 -3.86 -0.80
CA LYS A 110 -12.50 -4.81 -1.15
C LYS A 110 -11.10 -4.58 -0.56
N TYR A 111 -10.80 -3.52 0.20
CA TYR A 111 -9.37 -3.22 0.46
C TYR A 111 -8.95 -3.02 1.92
N LEU A 112 -8.26 -4.06 2.38
CA LEU A 112 -7.05 -4.15 3.21
C LEU A 112 -6.71 -3.05 4.24
N ILE A 113 -6.58 -3.51 5.48
CA ILE A 113 -6.04 -2.78 6.64
C ILE A 113 -4.51 -2.73 6.53
N ILE A 114 -3.93 -1.53 6.46
CA ILE A 114 -2.49 -1.33 6.70
C ILE A 114 -2.29 -1.36 8.22
N LYS A 115 -1.72 -2.43 8.77
CA LYS A 115 -1.60 -2.58 10.24
C LYS A 115 -0.16 -2.36 10.67
N ARG A 116 0.04 -1.51 11.68
CA ARG A 116 1.30 -1.45 12.43
C ARG A 116 1.43 -2.73 13.24
N ILE A 117 2.49 -3.51 12.99
CA ILE A 117 2.84 -4.65 13.83
C ILE A 117 3.89 -4.14 14.83
N ARG A 118 3.58 -4.22 16.14
CA ARG A 118 4.52 -3.96 17.24
C ARG A 118 5.28 -5.23 17.58
#